data_AF-A0AAX3DSY9-F1
#
_entry.id   AF-A0AAX3DSY9-F1
#
_cell.length_a   1.000
_cell.length_b   1.000
_cell.length_c   1.000
_cell.angle_alpha   90.00
_cell.angle_beta   90.00
_cell.angle_gamma   90.00
#
_symmetry.space_group_name_H-M   'P 1'
#
loop_
_entity.id
_entity.type
_entity.pdbx_description
1 polymer ?
#
loop_
_entity_poly.entity_id
_entity_poly.type
_entity_poly.pdbx_seq_one_letter_code
_entity_poly.pdbx_strand_id
1 'polypeptide(L)'
;MRSEEVYTKGREWAEQVLATARSLLPRMEPVSSYPGWTQQERQTLAFLLTANARSSESAVLLCAFNQLWDAEVLVRTVFEGSLKFVYLLQSRDEFSARHIEYAESLFEIALLKSHRKAQRALAIVSDPDAAEWTAIRELLLPDAEYAELSARYDKARRRNLEMRWGFAGLIEALVNSGDPCFKGLEGLAHGYSMASHVQHADMVGVSIALERDFRPDERRSSIHLAHLGRLLSDVLECLFLRLAVGYRFVGADMSALSEVRKTIDVVKEPFSCAAEQWTKIEYPTQFA
;
A
#
# COMPACT_ATOMS: atom_id res chain seq x y z
N MET A 1 -3.46 -28.72 10.52
CA MET A 1 -3.23 -27.73 11.59
C MET A 1 -1.74 -27.36 11.53
N ARG A 2 -1.38 -26.06 11.54
CA ARG A 2 0.05 -25.67 11.43
C ARG A 2 0.77 -25.97 12.75
N SER A 3 2.09 -26.20 12.71
CA SER A 3 2.86 -26.50 13.92
C SER A 3 3.01 -25.27 14.80
N GLU A 4 3.08 -25.48 16.12
CA GLU A 4 3.31 -24.42 17.12
C GLU A 4 4.60 -23.63 16.85
N GLU A 5 5.60 -24.31 16.27
CA GLU A 5 6.87 -23.71 15.86
C GLU A 5 6.68 -22.63 14.78
N VAL A 6 5.86 -22.89 13.75
CA VAL A 6 5.58 -21.92 12.69
C VAL A 6 4.85 -20.70 13.25
N TYR A 7 3.91 -20.91 14.17
CA TYR A 7 3.20 -19.83 14.85
C TYR A 7 4.13 -18.95 15.68
N THR A 8 4.98 -19.58 16.50
CA THR A 8 5.93 -18.90 17.38
C THR A 8 6.92 -18.08 16.56
N LYS A 9 7.57 -18.73 15.59
CA LYS A 9 8.53 -18.08 14.68
C LYS A 9 7.89 -16.93 13.91
N GLY A 10 6.67 -17.12 13.41
CA GLY A 10 5.98 -16.09 12.65
C GLY A 10 5.62 -14.86 13.48
N ARG A 11 5.26 -15.07 14.75
CA ARG A 11 5.02 -13.99 15.71
C ARG A 11 6.29 -13.21 16.03
N GLU A 12 7.40 -13.89 16.31
CA GLU A 12 8.70 -13.27 16.59
C GLU A 12 9.14 -12.37 15.44
N TRP A 13 9.03 -12.87 14.20
CA TRP A 13 9.35 -12.10 13.00
C TRP A 13 8.49 -10.83 12.86
N ALA A 14 7.19 -10.96 13.06
CA ALA A 14 6.27 -9.83 12.98
C ALA A 14 6.55 -8.80 14.09
N GLU A 15 6.84 -9.23 15.31
CA GLU A 15 7.18 -8.34 16.43
C GLU A 15 8.48 -7.57 16.15
N GLN A 16 9.51 -8.24 15.62
CA GLN A 16 10.77 -7.60 15.22
C GLN A 16 10.57 -6.58 14.11
N VAL A 17 9.76 -6.91 13.10
CA VAL A 17 9.43 -6.00 11.99
C VAL A 17 8.63 -4.81 12.47
N LEU A 18 7.65 -5.01 13.37
CA LEU A 18 6.87 -3.93 13.95
C LEU A 18 7.76 -2.96 14.75
N ALA A 19 8.64 -3.49 15.60
CA ALA A 19 9.58 -2.68 16.37
C ALA A 19 10.53 -1.90 15.45
N THR A 20 11.02 -2.54 14.40
CA THR A 20 11.90 -1.91 13.39
C THR A 20 11.18 -0.83 12.60
N ALA A 21 9.99 -1.11 12.08
CA ALA A 21 9.22 -0.12 11.33
C ALA A 21 8.96 1.13 12.17
N ARG A 22 8.57 0.97 13.44
CA ARG A 22 8.34 2.07 14.39
C ARG A 22 9.59 2.87 14.70
N SER A 23 10.73 2.21 14.92
CA SER A 23 12.00 2.90 15.19
C SER A 23 12.50 3.70 13.99
N LEU A 24 12.09 3.32 12.78
CA LEU A 24 12.42 4.02 11.54
C LEU A 24 11.45 5.16 11.19
N LEU A 25 10.23 5.22 11.74
CA LEU A 25 9.28 6.31 11.46
C LEU A 25 9.85 7.71 11.73
N PRO A 26 10.58 7.97 12.86
CA PRO A 26 11.19 9.27 13.11
C PRO A 26 12.25 9.66 12.08
N ARG A 27 12.79 8.72 11.29
CA ARG A 27 13.70 9.04 10.19
C ARG A 27 13.02 9.84 9.08
N MET A 28 11.70 9.94 9.05
CA MET A 28 11.00 10.82 8.11
C MET A 28 11.04 12.31 8.52
N GLU A 29 11.64 12.65 9.66
CA GLU A 29 11.73 14.01 10.17
C GLU A 29 12.22 15.02 9.12
N PRO A 30 13.36 14.81 8.41
CA PRO A 30 13.86 15.78 7.42
C PRO A 30 12.88 16.08 6.29
N VAL A 31 12.04 15.10 5.94
CA VAL A 31 11.00 15.28 4.93
C VAL A 31 9.81 16.03 5.52
N SER A 32 9.39 15.69 6.73
CA SER A 32 8.24 16.33 7.39
C SER A 32 8.50 17.79 7.82
N SER A 33 9.75 18.11 8.18
CA SER A 33 10.17 19.43 8.67
C SER A 33 10.74 20.32 7.57
N TYR A 34 10.81 19.84 6.32
CA TYR A 34 11.36 20.60 5.21
C TYR A 34 10.66 21.97 5.07
N PRO A 35 11.43 23.08 5.10
CA PRO A 35 10.88 24.44 5.13
C PRO A 35 10.26 24.85 3.79
N GLY A 36 10.58 24.15 2.70
CA GLY A 36 10.02 24.44 1.37
C GLY A 36 8.57 24.00 1.17
N TRP A 37 7.94 23.37 2.16
CA TRP A 37 6.53 23.01 2.08
C TRP A 37 5.60 24.17 2.41
N THR A 38 4.57 24.32 1.61
CA THR A 38 3.34 25.00 2.06
C THR A 38 2.63 24.17 3.14
N GLN A 39 1.70 24.80 3.85
CA GLN A 39 0.89 24.13 4.86
C GLN A 39 0.08 22.96 4.28
N GLN A 40 -0.50 23.15 3.08
CA GLN A 40 -1.34 22.14 2.42
C GLN A 40 -0.52 20.94 1.94
N GLU A 41 0.63 21.18 1.31
CA GLU A 41 1.54 20.11 0.88
C GLU A 41 2.01 19.27 2.07
N ARG A 42 2.43 19.92 3.16
CA ARG A 42 2.82 19.23 4.40
C ARG A 42 1.68 18.37 4.95
N GLN A 43 0.45 18.88 4.93
CA GLN A 43 -0.72 18.15 5.40
C GLN A 43 -1.02 16.93 4.52
N THR A 44 -0.99 17.08 3.19
CA THR A 44 -1.19 15.98 2.25
C THR A 44 -0.16 14.86 2.45
N LEU A 45 1.12 15.23 2.59
CA LEU A 45 2.19 14.26 2.86
C LEU A 45 2.00 13.59 4.23
N ALA A 46 1.61 14.33 5.27
CA ALA A 46 1.33 13.79 6.60
C ALA A 46 0.16 12.79 6.60
N PHE A 47 -0.91 13.08 5.86
CA PHE A 47 -2.04 12.15 5.67
C PHE A 47 -1.59 10.84 5.03
N LEU A 48 -0.84 10.92 3.92
CA LEU A 48 -0.31 9.74 3.24
C LEU A 48 0.63 8.93 4.15
N LEU A 49 1.59 9.58 4.80
CA LEU A 49 2.56 8.90 5.67
C LEU A 49 1.88 8.23 6.86
N THR A 50 0.92 8.90 7.49
CA THR A 50 0.17 8.38 8.63
C THR A 50 -0.72 7.21 8.22
N ALA A 51 -1.45 7.34 7.10
CA ALA A 51 -2.29 6.25 6.58
C ALA A 51 -1.45 5.01 6.26
N ASN A 52 -0.32 5.18 5.57
CA ASN A 52 0.59 4.08 5.26
C ASN A 52 1.17 3.44 6.52
N ALA A 53 1.61 4.24 7.51
CA ALA A 53 2.13 3.68 8.77
C ALA A 53 1.08 2.81 9.47
N ARG A 54 -0.17 3.28 9.56
CA ARG A 54 -1.27 2.50 10.13
C ARG A 54 -1.54 1.21 9.35
N SER A 55 -1.65 1.27 8.03
CA SER A 55 -1.86 0.08 7.19
C SER A 55 -0.70 -0.92 7.29
N SER A 56 0.54 -0.43 7.33
CA SER A 56 1.73 -1.26 7.55
C SER A 56 1.68 -1.97 8.90
N GLU A 57 1.39 -1.25 9.99
CA GLU A 57 1.27 -1.86 11.32
C GLU A 57 0.13 -2.90 11.36
N SER A 58 -1.04 -2.59 10.80
CA SER A 58 -2.15 -3.54 10.75
C SER A 58 -1.81 -4.81 9.96
N ALA A 59 -1.11 -4.69 8.82
CA ALA A 59 -0.65 -5.85 8.05
C ALA A 59 0.33 -6.71 8.86
N VAL A 60 1.27 -6.10 9.58
CA VAL A 60 2.24 -6.81 10.44
C VAL A 60 1.54 -7.49 11.62
N LEU A 61 0.52 -6.87 12.22
CA LEU A 61 -0.27 -7.48 13.28
C LEU A 61 -1.02 -8.72 12.78
N LEU A 62 -1.67 -8.65 11.60
CA LEU A 62 -2.30 -9.82 10.99
C LEU A 62 -1.29 -10.94 10.70
N CYS A 63 -0.08 -10.58 10.26
CA CYS A 63 1.02 -11.51 10.10
C CYS A 63 1.40 -12.21 11.42
N ALA A 64 1.46 -11.49 12.54
CA ALA A 64 1.73 -12.06 13.86
C ALA A 64 0.67 -13.11 14.29
N PHE A 65 -0.58 -12.94 13.86
CA PHE A 65 -1.68 -13.89 14.07
C PHE A 65 -1.86 -14.89 12.91
N ASN A 66 -0.87 -14.98 12.00
CA ASN A 66 -0.86 -15.89 10.85
C ASN A 66 -2.06 -15.76 9.90
N GLN A 67 -2.68 -14.58 9.87
CA GLN A 67 -3.76 -14.20 8.95
C GLN A 67 -3.18 -13.63 7.65
N LEU A 68 -2.35 -14.42 6.97
CA LEU A 68 -1.51 -13.91 5.86
C LEU A 68 -2.32 -13.41 4.66
N TRP A 69 -3.48 -14.01 4.38
CA TRP A 69 -4.32 -13.60 3.26
C TRP A 69 -5.06 -12.29 3.53
N ASP A 70 -5.50 -12.05 4.77
CA ASP A 70 -6.03 -10.74 5.16
C ASP A 70 -4.93 -9.68 5.18
N ALA A 71 -3.72 -10.06 5.62
CA ALA A 71 -2.54 -9.21 5.53
C ALA A 71 -2.21 -8.84 4.08
N GLU A 72 -2.38 -9.74 3.11
CA GLU A 72 -2.21 -9.47 1.68
C GLU A 72 -3.08 -8.29 1.22
N VAL A 73 -4.35 -8.29 1.63
CA VAL A 73 -5.30 -7.23 1.30
C VAL A 73 -4.86 -5.89 1.90
N LEU A 74 -4.30 -5.89 3.11
CA LEU A 74 -3.76 -4.65 3.71
C LEU A 74 -2.44 -4.20 3.09
N VAL A 75 -1.54 -5.12 2.71
CA VAL A 75 -0.28 -4.79 2.03
C VAL A 75 -0.55 -4.11 0.68
N ARG A 76 -1.66 -4.41 0.00
CA ARG A 76 -2.11 -3.63 -1.17
C ARG A 76 -2.22 -2.14 -0.87
N THR A 77 -2.78 -1.78 0.28
CA THR A 77 -2.91 -0.38 0.71
C THR A 77 -1.54 0.25 0.97
N VAL A 78 -0.61 -0.52 1.56
CA VAL A 78 0.79 -0.09 1.78
C VAL A 78 1.48 0.19 0.45
N PHE A 79 1.30 -0.67 -0.55
CA PHE A 79 1.84 -0.46 -1.90
C PHE A 79 1.26 0.80 -2.53
N GLU A 80 -0.06 0.93 -2.61
CA GLU A 80 -0.68 2.09 -3.25
C GLU A 80 -0.29 3.40 -2.57
N GLY A 81 -0.32 3.45 -1.24
CA GLY A 81 0.04 4.65 -0.51
C GLY A 81 1.52 5.00 -0.65
N SER A 82 2.41 4.00 -0.71
CA SER A 82 3.84 4.24 -0.92
C SER A 82 4.14 4.70 -2.34
N LEU A 83 3.50 4.11 -3.36
CA LEU A 83 3.64 4.54 -4.75
C LEU A 83 3.09 5.95 -4.97
N LYS A 84 1.97 6.32 -4.35
CA LYS A 84 1.43 7.70 -4.40
C LYS A 84 2.40 8.69 -3.79
N PHE A 85 2.96 8.38 -2.62
CA PHE A 85 3.97 9.23 -1.98
C PHE A 85 5.22 9.38 -2.85
N VAL A 86 5.72 8.26 -3.37
CA VAL A 86 6.91 8.23 -4.23
C VAL A 86 6.67 9.01 -5.52
N TYR A 87 5.52 8.83 -6.16
CA TYR A 87 5.15 9.55 -7.38
C TYR A 87 5.01 11.05 -7.16
N LEU A 88 4.45 11.48 -6.03
CA LEU A 88 4.45 12.91 -5.66
C LEU A 88 5.89 13.45 -5.60
N LEU A 89 6.76 12.77 -4.86
CA LEU A 89 8.13 13.23 -4.58
C LEU A 89 9.19 12.77 -5.59
N GLN A 90 8.76 12.29 -6.76
CA GLN A 90 9.68 11.77 -7.76
C GLN A 90 10.40 12.89 -8.52
N SER A 91 9.72 14.02 -8.76
CA SER A 91 10.27 15.19 -9.46
C SER A 91 9.82 16.48 -8.77
N ARG A 92 10.77 17.39 -8.51
CA ARG A 92 10.47 18.72 -7.94
C ARG A 92 9.64 19.58 -8.90
N ASP A 93 9.93 19.49 -10.19
CA ASP A 93 9.26 20.30 -11.21
C ASP A 93 7.78 19.91 -11.36
N GLU A 94 7.48 18.62 -11.21
CA GLU A 94 6.13 18.07 -11.34
C GLU A 94 5.34 18.07 -10.01
N PHE A 95 6.01 18.32 -8.88
CA PHE A 95 5.43 18.13 -7.55
C PHE A 95 4.15 18.94 -7.34
N SER A 96 4.17 20.24 -7.68
CA SER A 96 3.01 21.12 -7.47
C SER A 96 1.80 20.66 -8.28
N ALA A 97 2.00 20.31 -9.55
CA ALA A 97 0.92 19.80 -10.41
C ALA A 97 0.36 18.47 -9.88
N ARG A 98 1.22 17.53 -9.47
CA ARG A 98 0.80 16.24 -8.91
C ARG A 98 0.12 16.39 -7.54
N HIS A 99 0.56 17.34 -6.73
CA HIS A 99 -0.08 17.65 -5.45
C HIS A 99 -1.51 18.14 -5.68
N ILE A 100 -1.73 19.08 -6.59
CA ILE A 100 -3.08 19.56 -6.96
C ILE A 100 -3.94 18.41 -7.51
N GLU A 101 -3.39 17.59 -8.40
CA GLU A 101 -4.12 16.42 -8.91
C GLU A 101 -4.55 15.47 -7.77
N TYR A 102 -3.64 15.17 -6.85
CA TYR A 102 -3.88 14.22 -5.77
C TYR A 102 -4.79 14.75 -4.67
N ALA A 103 -4.48 15.93 -4.15
CA ALA A 103 -5.12 16.49 -2.97
C ALA A 103 -6.46 17.15 -3.29
N GLU A 104 -6.58 17.74 -4.49
CA GLU A 104 -7.77 18.50 -4.89
C GLU A 104 -8.57 17.74 -5.94
N SER A 105 -7.97 17.46 -7.10
CA SER A 105 -8.74 16.92 -8.23
C SER A 105 -9.32 15.53 -7.95
N LEU A 106 -8.53 14.60 -7.42
CA LEU A 106 -9.04 13.27 -7.05
C LEU A 106 -10.05 13.32 -5.91
N PHE A 107 -9.90 14.26 -4.98
CA PHE A 107 -10.83 14.45 -3.87
C PHE A 107 -12.19 14.95 -4.41
N GLU A 108 -12.21 16.00 -5.23
CA GLU A 108 -13.42 16.53 -5.85
C GLU A 108 -14.11 15.47 -6.75
N ILE A 109 -13.33 14.66 -7.47
CA ILE A 109 -13.85 13.51 -8.23
C ILE A 109 -14.48 12.46 -7.30
N ALA A 110 -13.89 12.20 -6.14
CA ALA A 110 -14.45 11.31 -5.14
C ALA A 110 -15.79 11.85 -4.59
N LEU A 111 -15.90 13.17 -4.36
CA LEU A 111 -17.16 13.81 -3.95
C LEU A 111 -18.27 13.58 -4.98
N LEU A 112 -18.00 13.76 -6.28
CA LEU A 112 -18.96 13.47 -7.36
C LEU A 112 -19.43 12.00 -7.35
N LYS A 113 -18.54 11.06 -7.03
CA LYS A 113 -18.88 9.63 -6.93
C LYS A 113 -19.71 9.35 -5.68
N SER A 114 -19.35 9.92 -4.54
CA SER A 114 -20.07 9.79 -3.27
C SER A 114 -21.48 10.34 -3.38
N HIS A 115 -21.64 11.54 -3.96
CA HIS A 115 -22.94 12.13 -4.28
C HIS A 115 -23.84 11.15 -5.06
N ARG A 116 -23.35 10.59 -6.16
CA ARG A 116 -24.12 9.66 -7.00
C ARG A 116 -24.48 8.36 -6.28
N LYS A 117 -23.59 7.86 -5.42
CA LYS A 117 -23.87 6.67 -4.59
C LYS A 117 -24.93 6.97 -3.54
N ALA A 118 -24.83 8.13 -2.89
CA ALA A 118 -25.80 8.59 -1.90
C ALA A 118 -27.19 8.78 -2.52
N GLN A 119 -27.29 9.44 -3.68
CA GLN A 119 -28.55 9.57 -4.43
C GLN A 119 -29.20 8.21 -4.72
N ARG A 120 -28.42 7.23 -5.20
CA ARG A 120 -28.92 5.88 -5.48
C ARG A 120 -29.38 5.15 -4.22
N ALA A 121 -28.66 5.30 -3.12
CA ALA A 121 -29.01 4.69 -1.85
C ALA A 121 -30.30 5.30 -1.27
N LEU A 122 -30.46 6.62 -1.34
CA LEU A 122 -31.65 7.31 -0.85
C LEU A 122 -32.88 7.05 -1.75
N ALA A 123 -32.69 6.79 -3.04
CA ALA A 123 -33.80 6.52 -3.96
C ALA A 123 -34.50 5.17 -3.74
N ILE A 124 -33.90 4.25 -2.99
CA ILE A 124 -34.46 2.89 -2.76
C ILE A 124 -35.12 2.72 -1.39
N VAL A 125 -34.99 3.70 -0.50
CA VAL A 125 -35.54 3.63 0.86
C VAL A 125 -36.93 4.27 0.89
N SER A 126 -37.79 3.81 1.80
CA SER A 126 -39.17 4.28 1.90
C SER A 126 -39.31 5.71 2.43
N ASP A 127 -38.39 6.12 3.31
CA ASP A 127 -38.32 7.47 3.86
C ASP A 127 -36.85 7.95 3.82
N PRO A 128 -36.44 8.64 2.74
CA PRO A 128 -35.08 9.14 2.60
C PRO A 128 -34.75 10.29 3.57
N ASP A 129 -35.74 10.88 4.24
CA ASP A 129 -35.57 12.00 5.16
C ASP A 129 -35.45 11.54 6.63
N ALA A 130 -35.68 10.25 6.91
CA ALA A 130 -35.51 9.67 8.25
C ALA A 130 -34.10 9.90 8.82
N ALA A 131 -34.00 10.02 10.15
CA ALA A 131 -32.76 10.38 10.85
C ALA A 131 -31.60 9.40 10.61
N GLU A 132 -31.88 8.12 10.41
CA GLU A 132 -30.88 7.08 10.13
C GLU A 132 -30.12 7.30 8.81
N TRP A 133 -30.69 8.06 7.87
CA TRP A 133 -30.07 8.37 6.58
C TRP A 133 -29.28 9.69 6.57
N THR A 134 -29.16 10.38 7.71
CA THR A 134 -28.48 11.68 7.82
C THR A 134 -27.06 11.63 7.27
N ALA A 135 -26.26 10.63 7.67
CA ALA A 135 -24.88 10.49 7.20
C ALA A 135 -24.77 10.28 5.67
N ILE A 136 -25.78 9.68 5.04
CA ILE A 136 -25.81 9.51 3.58
C ILE A 136 -26.25 10.80 2.89
N ARG A 137 -27.22 11.54 3.46
CA ARG A 137 -27.64 12.85 2.95
C ARG A 137 -26.51 13.88 3.00
N GLU A 138 -25.66 13.84 4.02
CA GLU A 138 -24.48 14.72 4.13
C GLU A 138 -23.44 14.52 3.02
N LEU A 139 -23.50 13.41 2.27
CA LEU A 139 -22.67 13.18 1.09
C LEU A 139 -23.25 13.81 -0.18
N LEU A 140 -24.48 14.32 -0.14
CA LEU A 140 -25.06 15.06 -1.26
C LEU A 140 -24.40 16.42 -1.36
N LEU A 141 -24.20 16.84 -2.60
CA LEU A 141 -23.62 18.13 -2.94
C LEU A 141 -24.77 19.05 -3.32
N PRO A 142 -24.71 20.35 -2.97
CA PRO A 142 -25.60 21.35 -3.54
C PRO A 142 -25.59 21.31 -5.07
N ASP A 143 -26.73 21.55 -5.71
CA ASP A 143 -26.87 21.43 -7.18
C ASP A 143 -25.86 22.31 -7.94
N ALA A 144 -25.60 23.53 -7.46
CA ALA A 144 -24.62 24.43 -8.05
C ALA A 144 -23.19 23.87 -8.00
N GLU A 145 -22.79 23.31 -6.86
CA GLU A 145 -21.47 22.70 -6.67
C GLU A 145 -21.33 21.42 -7.53
N TYR A 146 -22.38 20.58 -7.56
CA TYR A 146 -22.38 19.39 -8.42
C TYR A 146 -22.25 19.74 -9.90
N ALA A 147 -22.96 20.78 -10.36
CA ALA A 147 -22.89 21.25 -11.74
C ALA A 147 -21.49 21.79 -12.09
N GLU A 148 -20.90 22.60 -11.20
CA GLU A 148 -19.55 23.13 -11.38
C GLU A 148 -18.50 22.01 -11.46
N LEU A 149 -18.48 21.11 -10.47
CA LEU A 149 -17.52 19.99 -10.44
C LEU A 149 -17.72 19.05 -11.62
N SER A 150 -18.96 18.80 -12.04
CA SER A 150 -19.26 17.96 -13.21
C SER A 150 -18.78 18.58 -14.52
N ALA A 151 -18.82 19.91 -14.64
CA ALA A 151 -18.28 20.62 -15.80
C ALA A 151 -16.75 20.65 -15.78
N ARG A 152 -16.13 20.86 -14.62
CA ARG A 152 -14.67 20.88 -14.43
C ARG A 152 -14.02 19.51 -14.72
N TYR A 153 -14.70 18.44 -14.31
CA TYR A 153 -14.24 17.06 -14.46
C TYR A 153 -15.19 16.24 -15.33
N ASP A 154 -15.07 16.43 -16.64
CA ASP A 154 -15.78 15.60 -17.60
C ASP A 154 -15.41 14.11 -17.47
N LYS A 155 -16.11 13.24 -18.20
CA LYS A 155 -15.88 11.78 -18.13
C LYS A 155 -14.46 11.39 -18.54
N ALA A 156 -13.88 12.07 -19.53
CA ALA A 156 -12.57 11.72 -20.07
C ALA A 156 -11.46 12.11 -19.09
N ARG A 157 -11.52 13.34 -18.56
CA ARG A 157 -10.58 13.86 -17.57
C ARG A 157 -10.58 13.02 -16.29
N ARG A 158 -11.76 12.65 -15.78
CA ARG A 158 -11.88 11.75 -14.62
C ARG A 158 -11.18 10.42 -14.85
N ARG A 159 -11.50 9.76 -15.98
CA ARG A 159 -10.89 8.47 -16.32
C ARG A 159 -9.37 8.59 -16.44
N ASN A 160 -8.86 9.66 -17.04
CA ASN A 160 -7.43 9.88 -17.20
C ASN A 160 -6.72 10.03 -15.84
N LEU A 161 -7.25 10.89 -14.95
CA LEU A 161 -6.68 11.08 -13.61
C LEU A 161 -6.71 9.78 -12.80
N GLU A 162 -7.85 9.08 -12.77
CA GLU A 162 -8.00 7.83 -12.02
C GLU A 162 -7.07 6.72 -12.55
N MET A 163 -6.87 6.65 -13.86
CA MET A 163 -5.96 5.69 -14.47
C MET A 163 -4.51 5.98 -14.10
N ARG A 164 -4.10 7.25 -14.16
CA ARG A 164 -2.73 7.69 -13.83
C ARG A 164 -2.39 7.46 -12.36
N TRP A 165 -3.34 7.76 -11.47
CA TRP A 165 -3.18 7.60 -10.02
C TRP A 165 -3.57 6.22 -9.49
N GLY A 166 -4.02 5.33 -10.36
CA GLY A 166 -4.20 3.91 -10.06
C GLY A 166 -2.87 3.18 -10.00
N PHE A 167 -2.83 2.03 -9.33
CA PHE A 167 -1.61 1.26 -9.11
C PHE A 167 -0.78 1.02 -10.38
N ALA A 168 -1.42 0.53 -11.45
CA ALA A 168 -0.73 0.26 -12.71
C ALA A 168 -0.16 1.52 -13.36
N GLY A 169 -0.93 2.63 -13.36
CA GLY A 169 -0.47 3.91 -13.90
C GLY A 169 0.71 4.49 -13.13
N LEU A 170 0.73 4.34 -11.80
CA LEU A 170 1.85 4.77 -10.96
C LEU A 170 3.11 3.94 -11.21
N ILE A 171 2.98 2.61 -11.29
CA ILE A 171 4.11 1.72 -11.60
C ILE A 171 4.68 2.08 -12.97
N GLU A 172 3.84 2.18 -13.99
CA GLU A 172 4.25 2.53 -15.36
C GLU A 172 4.97 3.87 -15.39
N ALA A 173 4.41 4.91 -14.76
CA ALA A 173 5.01 6.23 -14.74
C ALA A 173 6.37 6.27 -14.01
N LEU A 174 6.50 5.52 -12.90
CA LEU A 174 7.75 5.46 -12.13
C LEU A 174 8.83 4.66 -12.86
N VAL A 175 8.50 3.49 -13.41
CA VAL A 175 9.46 2.63 -14.14
C VAL A 175 9.93 3.32 -15.42
N ASN A 176 9.02 3.95 -16.18
CA ASN A 176 9.36 4.63 -17.42
C ASN A 176 10.07 5.97 -17.23
N SER A 177 10.25 6.43 -15.99
CA SER A 177 10.96 7.68 -15.72
C SER A 177 12.47 7.62 -15.95
N GLY A 178 13.04 6.41 -16.08
CA GLY A 178 14.48 6.19 -16.21
C GLY A 178 15.25 6.33 -14.89
N ASP A 179 14.57 6.57 -13.77
CA ASP A 179 15.20 6.65 -12.44
C ASP A 179 15.58 5.25 -11.92
N PRO A 180 16.88 4.98 -11.67
CA PRO A 180 17.33 3.68 -11.19
C PRO A 180 16.69 3.24 -9.86
N CYS A 181 16.21 4.18 -9.04
CA CYS A 181 15.55 3.87 -7.77
C CYS A 181 14.26 3.07 -7.96
N PHE A 182 13.64 3.12 -9.14
CA PHE A 182 12.37 2.46 -9.45
C PHE A 182 12.54 1.18 -10.27
N LYS A 183 13.78 0.79 -10.54
CA LYS A 183 14.06 -0.47 -11.22
C LYS A 183 13.51 -1.63 -10.41
N GLY A 184 12.69 -2.47 -11.05
CA GLY A 184 12.11 -3.66 -10.42
C GLY A 184 10.81 -3.41 -9.64
N LEU A 185 10.27 -2.19 -9.60
CA LEU A 185 8.95 -1.95 -9.00
C LEU A 185 7.83 -2.77 -9.65
N GLU A 186 7.99 -3.18 -10.91
CA GLU A 186 7.07 -4.10 -11.60
C GLU A 186 6.88 -5.42 -10.83
N GLY A 187 7.86 -5.84 -10.03
CA GLY A 187 7.76 -7.02 -9.17
C GLY A 187 6.61 -6.94 -8.14
N LEU A 188 6.18 -5.72 -7.77
CA LEU A 188 5.03 -5.50 -6.89
C LEU A 188 3.70 -5.92 -7.52
N ALA A 189 3.63 -6.01 -8.85
CA ALA A 189 2.39 -6.34 -9.57
C ALA A 189 1.86 -7.73 -9.21
N HIS A 190 2.74 -8.69 -8.94
CA HIS A 190 2.32 -10.03 -8.54
C HIS A 190 1.57 -10.01 -7.20
N GLY A 191 2.17 -9.43 -6.17
CA GLY A 191 1.54 -9.29 -4.85
C GLY A 191 0.24 -8.49 -4.91
N TYR A 192 0.23 -7.39 -5.67
CA TYR A 192 -0.98 -6.58 -5.88
C TYR A 192 -2.12 -7.36 -6.56
N SER A 193 -1.81 -8.15 -7.60
CA SER A 193 -2.79 -8.98 -8.29
C SER A 193 -3.36 -10.06 -7.36
N MET A 194 -2.50 -10.71 -6.57
CA MET A 194 -2.93 -11.71 -5.60
C MET A 194 -3.83 -11.11 -4.52
N ALA A 195 -3.47 -9.95 -3.97
CA ALA A 195 -4.31 -9.21 -3.04
C ALA A 195 -5.68 -8.88 -3.65
N SER A 196 -5.72 -8.53 -4.93
CA SER A 196 -6.96 -8.24 -5.65
C SER A 196 -7.86 -9.48 -5.78
N HIS A 197 -7.29 -10.64 -6.13
CA HIS A 197 -8.05 -11.90 -6.20
C HIS A 197 -8.68 -12.25 -4.84
N VAL A 198 -7.90 -12.13 -3.76
CA VAL A 198 -8.38 -12.38 -2.39
C VAL A 198 -9.48 -11.38 -2.01
N GLN A 199 -9.25 -10.09 -2.22
CA GLN A 199 -10.20 -9.03 -1.88
C GLN A 199 -11.54 -9.16 -2.63
N HIS A 200 -11.51 -9.63 -3.88
CA HIS A 200 -12.71 -9.84 -4.67
C HIS A 200 -13.38 -11.21 -4.45
N ALA A 201 -12.78 -12.07 -3.62
CA ALA A 201 -13.25 -13.43 -3.39
C ALA A 201 -13.55 -14.19 -4.70
N ASP A 202 -12.74 -13.96 -5.73
CA ASP A 202 -12.86 -14.74 -6.96
C ASP A 202 -12.30 -16.16 -6.78
N MET A 203 -12.49 -17.01 -7.79
CA MET A 203 -12.10 -18.42 -7.69
C MET A 203 -10.60 -18.60 -7.41
N VAL A 204 -9.74 -17.69 -7.88
CA VAL A 204 -8.29 -17.73 -7.57
C VAL A 204 -8.07 -17.38 -6.10
N GLY A 205 -8.68 -16.29 -5.63
CA GLY A 205 -8.55 -15.80 -4.26
C GLY A 205 -9.07 -16.76 -3.20
N VAL A 206 -10.23 -17.38 -3.42
CA VAL A 206 -10.82 -18.30 -2.45
C VAL A 206 -10.17 -19.69 -2.47
N SER A 207 -9.64 -20.13 -3.62
CA SER A 207 -8.99 -21.44 -3.71
C SER A 207 -7.56 -21.44 -3.17
N ILE A 208 -6.79 -20.36 -3.34
CA ILE A 208 -5.36 -20.39 -3.01
C ILE A 208 -5.09 -20.62 -1.51
N ALA A 209 -5.97 -20.12 -0.63
CA ALA A 209 -5.85 -20.38 0.80
C ALA A 209 -6.07 -21.87 1.11
N LEU A 210 -7.13 -22.46 0.53
CA LEU A 210 -7.47 -23.87 0.71
C LEU A 210 -6.42 -24.80 0.08
N GLU A 211 -5.92 -24.45 -1.10
CA GLU A 211 -4.84 -25.17 -1.78
C GLU A 211 -3.64 -25.34 -0.87
N ARG A 212 -3.21 -24.26 -0.20
CA ARG A 212 -2.09 -24.31 0.75
C ARG A 212 -2.38 -25.17 1.96
N ASP A 213 -3.60 -25.17 2.46
CA ASP A 213 -3.98 -25.98 3.62
C ASP A 213 -3.97 -27.49 3.31
N PHE A 214 -4.25 -27.87 2.05
CA PHE A 214 -4.18 -29.25 1.57
C PHE A 214 -2.78 -29.75 1.25
N ARG A 215 -1.75 -28.90 1.29
CA ARG A 215 -0.36 -29.33 1.06
C ARG A 215 0.14 -30.22 2.21
N PRO A 216 1.08 -31.15 1.94
CA PRO A 216 1.80 -31.89 2.98
C PRO A 216 2.47 -30.95 3.97
N ASP A 217 2.62 -31.39 5.22
CA ASP A 217 3.00 -30.54 6.35
C ASP A 217 4.28 -29.72 6.13
N GLU A 218 5.33 -30.32 5.56
CA GLU A 218 6.60 -29.65 5.26
C GLU A 218 6.46 -28.57 4.17
N ARG A 219 5.77 -28.91 3.07
CA ARG A 219 5.48 -27.95 1.97
C ARG A 219 4.58 -26.82 2.43
N ARG A 220 3.57 -27.13 3.26
CA ARG A 220 2.65 -26.15 3.84
C ARG A 220 3.36 -25.20 4.79
N SER A 221 4.23 -25.71 5.66
CA SER A 221 4.95 -24.90 6.64
C SER A 221 5.99 -24.00 5.98
N SER A 222 6.73 -24.52 5.01
CA SER A 222 7.74 -23.75 4.27
C SER A 222 7.12 -22.62 3.43
N ILE A 223 6.07 -22.90 2.64
CA ILE A 223 5.40 -21.83 1.87
C ILE A 223 4.74 -20.78 2.76
N HIS A 224 4.24 -21.18 3.93
CA HIS A 224 3.67 -20.25 4.91
C HIS A 224 4.71 -19.26 5.44
N LEU A 225 5.88 -19.76 5.86
CA LEU A 225 6.97 -18.89 6.32
C LEU A 225 7.55 -18.02 5.19
N ALA A 226 7.66 -18.55 3.97
CA ALA A 226 8.08 -17.76 2.82
C ALA A 226 7.08 -16.63 2.50
N HIS A 227 5.78 -16.92 2.55
CA HIS A 227 4.73 -15.92 2.35
C HIS A 227 4.75 -14.84 3.44
N LEU A 228 4.84 -15.26 4.70
CA LEU A 228 4.97 -14.35 5.84
C LEU A 228 6.20 -13.43 5.68
N GLY A 229 7.37 -14.02 5.40
CA GLY A 229 8.61 -13.28 5.22
C GLY A 229 8.54 -12.27 4.08
N ARG A 230 7.85 -12.61 2.98
CA ARG A 230 7.59 -11.66 1.88
C ARG A 230 6.71 -10.50 2.34
N LEU A 231 5.57 -10.75 2.98
CA LEU A 231 4.65 -9.67 3.43
C LEU A 231 5.35 -8.70 4.39
N LEU A 232 6.14 -9.23 5.32
CA LEU A 232 6.93 -8.43 6.25
C LEU A 232 8.03 -7.64 5.53
N SER A 233 8.70 -8.24 4.56
CA SER A 233 9.68 -7.57 3.70
C SER A 233 9.06 -6.42 2.92
N ASP A 234 7.90 -6.65 2.31
CA ASP A 234 7.18 -5.67 1.50
C ASP A 234 6.88 -4.39 2.29
N VAL A 235 6.48 -4.53 3.56
CA VAL A 235 6.26 -3.40 4.47
C VAL A 235 7.54 -2.58 4.70
N LEU A 236 8.66 -3.25 4.99
CA LEU A 236 9.94 -2.59 5.25
C LEU A 236 10.52 -1.93 3.98
N GLU A 237 10.42 -2.59 2.83
CA GLU A 237 10.87 -2.03 1.56
C GLU A 237 10.04 -0.80 1.15
N CYS A 238 8.72 -0.84 1.37
CA CYS A 238 7.87 0.33 1.13
C CYS A 238 8.21 1.50 2.06
N LEU A 239 8.58 1.23 3.31
CA LEU A 239 9.07 2.27 4.21
C LEU A 239 10.41 2.84 3.73
N PHE A 240 11.36 1.98 3.37
CA PHE A 240 12.66 2.42 2.84
C PHE A 240 12.51 3.24 1.56
N LEU A 241 11.67 2.80 0.63
CA LEU A 241 11.43 3.50 -0.63
C LEU A 241 10.92 4.92 -0.39
N ARG A 242 9.97 5.09 0.54
CA ARG A 242 9.48 6.43 0.95
C ARG A 242 10.60 7.28 1.55
N LEU A 243 11.44 6.72 2.42
CA LEU A 243 12.58 7.43 2.99
C LEU A 243 13.57 7.87 1.90
N ALA A 244 13.97 6.95 1.02
CA ALA A 244 14.93 7.22 -0.04
C ALA A 244 14.47 8.33 -0.99
N VAL A 245 13.22 8.26 -1.46
CA VAL A 245 12.67 9.27 -2.37
C VAL A 245 12.46 10.59 -1.64
N GLY A 246 11.94 10.56 -0.42
CA GLY A 246 11.74 11.77 0.39
C GLY A 246 13.03 12.51 0.68
N TYR A 247 14.08 11.80 1.13
CA TYR A 247 15.40 12.39 1.40
C TYR A 247 15.99 13.03 0.15
N ARG A 248 15.96 12.30 -0.98
CA ARG A 248 16.42 12.82 -2.26
C ARG A 248 15.63 14.05 -2.67
N PHE A 249 14.31 14.04 -2.49
CA PHE A 249 13.46 15.17 -2.85
C PHE A 249 13.83 16.41 -2.04
N VAL A 250 14.02 16.31 -0.72
CA VAL A 250 14.34 17.48 0.13
C VAL A 250 15.82 17.85 0.14
N GLY A 251 16.69 17.03 -0.45
CA GLY A 251 18.14 17.24 -0.45
C GLY A 251 18.80 16.91 0.89
N ALA A 252 18.22 15.99 1.66
CA ALA A 252 18.79 15.51 2.91
C ALA A 252 20.00 14.60 2.67
N ASP A 253 20.81 14.39 3.71
CA ASP A 253 21.97 13.50 3.64
C ASP A 253 21.55 12.03 3.42
N MET A 254 21.84 11.52 2.22
CA MET A 254 21.55 10.14 1.83
C MET A 254 22.41 9.12 2.58
N SER A 255 23.53 9.51 3.19
CA SER A 255 24.39 8.60 3.95
C SER A 255 23.66 8.00 5.17
N ALA A 256 22.72 8.75 5.75
CA ALA A 256 21.87 8.30 6.85
C ALA A 256 20.99 7.09 6.48
N LEU A 257 20.69 6.89 5.19
CA LEU A 257 19.90 5.75 4.73
C LEU A 257 20.71 4.44 4.71
N SER A 258 22.03 4.50 4.76
CA SER A 258 22.87 3.30 4.80
C SER A 258 22.65 2.50 6.09
N GLU A 259 22.46 3.17 7.22
CA GLU A 259 22.13 2.53 8.50
C GLU A 259 20.72 1.94 8.45
N VAL A 260 19.75 2.68 7.91
CA VAL A 260 18.37 2.21 7.74
C VAL A 260 18.34 0.92 6.90
N ARG A 261 19.07 0.91 5.78
CA ARG A 261 19.16 -0.27 4.90
C ARG A 261 19.77 -1.45 5.65
N LYS A 262 20.89 -1.26 6.35
CA LYS A 262 21.52 -2.32 7.17
C LYS A 262 20.56 -2.89 8.22
N THR A 263 19.82 -2.04 8.92
CA THR A 263 18.82 -2.50 9.91
C THR A 263 17.74 -3.35 9.26
N ILE A 264 17.20 -2.91 8.12
CA ILE A 264 16.20 -3.67 7.37
C ILE A 264 16.75 -5.00 6.89
N ASP A 265 17.97 -5.02 6.33
CA ASP A 265 18.58 -6.24 5.78
C ASP A 265 18.83 -7.29 6.87
N VAL A 266 19.27 -6.87 8.07
CA VAL A 266 19.43 -7.78 9.23
C VAL A 266 18.10 -8.42 9.62
N VAL A 267 17.01 -7.64 9.66
CA VAL A 267 15.68 -8.16 10.01
C VAL A 267 15.14 -9.11 8.93
N LYS A 268 15.50 -8.86 7.67
CA LYS A 268 15.02 -9.64 6.52
C LYS A 268 15.83 -10.90 6.21
N GLU A 269 17.01 -11.07 6.78
CA GLU A 269 17.85 -12.25 6.54
C GLU A 269 17.09 -13.57 6.75
N PRO A 270 16.35 -13.76 7.87
CA PRO A 270 15.63 -15.01 8.11
C PRO A 270 14.53 -15.28 7.09
N PHE A 271 13.97 -14.21 6.51
CA PHE A 271 12.89 -14.29 5.53
C PHE A 271 13.42 -14.81 4.20
N SER A 272 14.62 -14.36 3.82
CA SER A 272 15.31 -14.81 2.61
C SER A 272 15.66 -16.29 2.72
N CYS A 273 16.18 -16.73 3.87
CA CYS A 273 16.44 -18.14 4.13
C CYS A 273 15.18 -19.01 4.05
N ALA A 274 14.04 -18.53 4.56
CA ALA A 274 12.77 -19.28 4.44
C ALA A 274 12.25 -19.34 3.00
N ALA A 275 12.41 -18.26 2.22
CA ALA A 275 12.06 -18.28 0.80
C ALA A 275 12.92 -19.30 0.03
N GLU A 276 14.24 -19.31 0.24
CA GLU A 276 15.14 -20.30 -0.36
C GLU A 276 14.82 -21.73 0.05
N GLN A 277 14.54 -21.96 1.34
CA GLN A 277 14.15 -23.27 1.84
C GLN A 277 12.85 -23.75 1.19
N TRP A 278 11.85 -22.88 1.08
CA TRP A 278 10.62 -23.20 0.37
C TRP A 278 10.90 -23.55 -1.10
N THR A 279 11.73 -22.78 -1.80
CA THR A 279 12.07 -23.07 -3.21
C THR A 279 12.73 -24.44 -3.37
N LYS A 280 13.64 -24.82 -2.47
CA LYS A 280 14.30 -26.14 -2.47
C LYS A 280 13.31 -27.30 -2.23
N ILE A 281 12.37 -27.12 -1.31
CA ILE A 281 11.35 -28.12 -0.96
C ILE A 281 10.33 -28.26 -2.11
N GLU A 282 9.93 -27.14 -2.71
CA GLU A 282 8.87 -27.11 -3.72
C GLU A 282 9.36 -27.51 -5.11
N TYR A 283 10.62 -27.19 -5.44
CA TYR A 283 11.22 -27.38 -6.76
C TYR A 283 12.60 -28.09 -6.68
N PRO A 284 12.65 -29.34 -6.16
CA PRO A 284 13.91 -30.02 -5.89
C PRO A 284 14.77 -30.27 -7.14
N THR A 285 14.16 -30.35 -8.32
CA THR A 285 14.85 -30.62 -9.59
C THR A 285 15.63 -29.44 -10.15
N GLN A 286 15.44 -28.23 -9.62
CA GLN A 286 16.19 -27.04 -10.05
C GLN A 286 17.53 -26.87 -9.31
N PHE A 287 17.81 -27.72 -8.31
CA PHE A 287 19.02 -27.67 -7.48
C PHE A 287 19.78 -29.01 -7.46
N ALA A 288 19.47 -29.90 -8.40
CA ALA A 288 20.14 -31.19 -8.60
C ALA A 288 21.28 -31.07 -9.61
#